data_AF-A0A7Y7ULZ9-F1
#
_entry.id   AF-A0A7Y7ULZ9-F1
#
_cell.length_a   1.000
_cell.length_b   1.000
_cell.length_c   1.000
_cell.angle_alpha   90.00
_cell.angle_beta   90.00
_cell.angle_gamma   90.00
#
_symmetry.space_group_name_H-M   'P 1'
#
loop_
_entity.id
_entity.type
_entity.pdbx_description
1 polymer ?
#
loop_
_entity_poly.entity_id
_entity_poly.type
_entity_poly.pdbx_seq_one_letter_code
_entity_poly.pdbx_strand_id
1 'polypeptide(L)' 'NMKKIISAIIIFLLLGINSALGYSVKYQKGYMKKNGTYVQGHYKTVSNSKKSDNFSTKGNYNPYTGKKGYTK' A
#
# COMPACT_ATOMS: atom_id res chain seq x y z
N ASN A 1 -41.23 0.02 11.55
CA ASN A 1 -41.49 -1.18 10.71
C ASN A 1 -40.24 -2.03 10.69
N MET A 2 -40.35 -3.30 11.07
CA MET A 2 -39.26 -4.30 11.12
C MET A 2 -38.36 -4.31 9.88
N LYS A 3 -38.93 -4.07 8.69
CA LYS A 3 -38.18 -4.00 7.42
C LYS A 3 -37.14 -2.86 7.38
N LYS A 4 -37.42 -1.72 8.03
CA LYS A 4 -36.49 -0.58 8.12
C LYS A 4 -35.32 -0.88 9.06
N ILE A 5 -35.59 -1.61 10.15
CA ILE A 5 -34.56 -2.02 11.13
C ILE A 5 -33.59 -3.03 10.47
N ILE A 6 -34.12 -4.02 9.76
CA ILE A 6 -33.31 -4.99 9.02
C ILE A 6 -32.44 -4.29 7.96
N SER A 7 -33.01 -3.34 7.21
CA SER A 7 -32.26 -2.59 6.18
C SER A 7 -31.13 -1.75 6.79
N ALA A 8 -31.36 -1.12 7.94
CA ALA A 8 -30.33 -0.34 8.65
C ALA A 8 -29.17 -1.23 9.14
N ILE A 9 -29.47 -2.44 9.63
CA ILE A 9 -28.44 -3.41 10.06
C ILE A 9 -27.56 -3.86 8.89
N ILE A 10 -28.17 -4.11 7.72
CA ILE A 10 -27.43 -4.49 6.51
C ILE A 10 -26.49 -3.35 6.07
N ILE A 11 -26.98 -2.11 6.06
CA ILE A 11 -26.17 -0.93 5.72
C ILE A 11 -25.01 -0.76 6.72
N PHE A 12 -25.27 -0.93 8.01
CA PHE A 12 -24.24 -0.83 9.04
C PHE A 12 -23.15 -1.91 8.90
N LEU A 13 -23.53 -3.16 8.56
CA LEU A 13 -22.59 -4.25 8.28
C LEU A 13 -21.75 -3.99 7.02
N LEU A 14 -22.34 -3.38 5.99
CA LEU A 14 -21.63 -3.02 4.75
C LEU A 14 -20.64 -1.87 4.93
N LEU A 15 -20.88 -0.96 5.88
CA LEU A 15 -19.99 0.17 6.19
C LEU A 15 -18.82 -0.21 7.11
N GLY A 16 -18.88 -1.38 7.77
CA GLY A 16 -17.95 -1.78 8.84
C GLY A 16 -16.57 -2.29 8.41
N ILE A 17 -16.27 -2.42 7.11
CA ILE A 17 -15.00 -2.99 6.64
C ILE A 17 -14.11 -1.88 6.09
N ASN A 18 -13.56 -1.05 6.98
CA ASN A 18 -12.41 -0.21 6.64
C ASN A 18 -11.18 -0.80 7.34
N SER A 19 -10.67 -1.92 6.81
CA SER A 19 -9.35 -2.43 7.19
C SER A 19 -8.29 -1.49 6.63
N ALA A 20 -7.90 -0.49 7.44
CA ALA A 20 -6.72 0.32 7.16
C ALA A 20 -5.48 -0.57 7.24
N LEU A 21 -5.09 -1.16 6.12
CA LEU A 21 -3.77 -1.76 5.95
C LEU A 21 -2.74 -0.64 5.99
N GLY A 22 -2.32 -0.26 7.19
CA GLY A 22 -1.28 0.73 7.40
C GLY A 22 0.05 0.22 6.87
N TYR A 23 0.49 0.73 5.72
CA TYR A 23 1.84 0.47 5.25
C TYR A 23 2.84 1.11 6.21
N SER A 24 3.77 0.33 6.74
CA SER A 24 4.94 0.88 7.42
C SER A 24 5.87 1.43 6.34
N VAL A 25 6.07 2.74 6.27
CA VAL A 25 6.80 3.43 5.20
C VAL A 25 8.07 4.08 5.74
N LYS A 26 9.15 4.02 4.96
CA LYS A 26 10.39 4.75 5.23
C LYS A 26 10.95 5.41 3.97
N TYR A 27 11.62 6.54 4.16
CA TYR A 27 12.39 7.17 3.09
C TYR A 27 13.74 6.47 2.91
N GLN A 28 14.06 6.08 1.68
CA GLN A 28 15.38 5.59 1.32
C GLN A 28 16.16 6.73 0.67
N LYS A 29 17.30 7.10 1.27
CA LYS A 29 18.21 8.10 0.71
C LYS A 29 18.72 7.64 -0.67
N GLY A 30 18.95 8.60 -1.55
CA GLY A 30 19.56 8.33 -2.85
C GLY A 30 20.99 7.83 -2.71
N TYR A 31 21.45 7.03 -3.66
CA TYR A 31 22.79 6.42 -3.63
C TYR A 31 23.31 6.13 -5.04
N MET A 32 24.63 6.00 -5.16
CA MET A 32 25.30 5.55 -6.39
C MET A 32 25.37 4.03 -6.43
N LYS A 33 24.95 3.42 -7.54
CA LYS A 33 25.18 2.00 -7.81
C LYS A 33 26.63 1.76 -8.22
N LYS A 34 27.11 0.52 -8.07
CA LYS A 34 28.46 0.11 -8.49
C LYS A 34 28.76 0.38 -9.97
N ASN A 35 27.73 0.40 -10.82
CA ASN A 35 27.84 0.69 -12.25
C ASN A 35 27.74 2.18 -12.61
N GLY A 36 27.85 3.09 -11.63
CA GLY A 36 27.80 4.54 -11.84
C GLY A 36 26.39 5.13 -12.04
N THR A 37 25.33 4.33 -11.97
CA THR A 37 23.95 4.85 -12.06
C THR A 37 23.51 5.43 -10.71
N TYR A 38 23.08 6.70 -10.70
CA TYR A 38 22.46 7.31 -9.53
C TYR A 38 21.02 6.83 -9.32
N VAL A 39 20.68 6.49 -8.08
CA VAL A 39 19.30 6.18 -7.65
C VAL A 39 18.78 7.34 -6.83
N GLN A 40 17.74 8.00 -7.32
CA GLN A 40 17.03 9.03 -6.58
C GLN A 40 16.39 8.45 -5.31
N GLY A 41 16.44 9.23 -4.23
CA GLY A 41 15.75 8.87 -3.00
C GLY A 41 14.24 8.77 -3.19
N HIS A 42 13.62 7.83 -2.48
CA HIS A 42 12.19 7.54 -2.63
C HIS A 42 11.62 6.87 -1.38
N TYR A 43 10.31 6.95 -1.22
CA TYR A 43 9.59 6.21 -0.18
C TYR A 43 9.36 4.76 -0.59
N LYS A 44 9.58 3.86 0.36
CA LYS A 44 9.32 2.42 0.24
C LYS A 44 8.69 1.89 1.52
N THR A 45 8.05 0.73 1.42
CA THR A 45 7.64 -0.02 2.61
C THR A 45 8.87 -0.50 3.41
N VAL A 46 8.70 -0.59 4.72
CA VAL A 46 9.68 -1.21 5.62
C VAL A 46 9.70 -2.70 5.32
N SER A 47 10.90 -3.24 5.12
CA SER A 47 11.07 -4.67 4.88
C SER A 47 10.57 -5.47 6.09
N ASN A 48 9.67 -6.42 5.84
CA ASN A 48 9.20 -7.41 6.82
C ASN A 48 9.20 -8.81 6.16
N SER A 49 8.61 -9.82 6.82
CA SER A 49 8.49 -11.18 6.29
C SER A 49 7.39 -11.35 5.23
N LYS A 50 6.57 -10.34 5.00
CA LYS A 50 5.47 -10.37 4.03
C LYS A 50 5.92 -9.64 2.77
N LYS A 51 5.79 -10.30 1.62
CA LYS A 51 6.06 -9.63 0.33
C LYS A 51 4.82 -8.93 -0.21
N SER A 52 3.63 -9.45 0.11
CA SER A 52 2.35 -9.01 -0.45
C SER A 52 1.98 -7.56 -0.14
N ASP A 53 2.51 -6.98 0.92
CA ASP A 53 2.25 -5.59 1.33
C ASP A 53 3.30 -4.60 0.81
N ASN A 54 4.38 -5.06 0.18
CA ASN A 54 5.43 -4.17 -0.32
C ASN A 54 4.98 -3.41 -1.57
N PHE A 55 5.33 -2.12 -1.65
CA PHE A 55 5.04 -1.30 -2.83
C PHE A 55 5.70 -1.82 -4.11
N SER A 56 6.79 -2.60 -3.99
CA SER A 56 7.49 -3.23 -5.11
C SER A 56 6.85 -4.54 -5.61
N THR A 57 5.74 -4.97 -5.01
CA THR A 57 5.08 -6.25 -5.34
C THR A 57 4.03 -6.08 -6.42
N LYS A 58 3.97 -7.06 -7.34
CA LYS A 58 3.08 -7.01 -8.50
C LYS A 58 1.63 -6.84 -8.06
N GLY A 59 0.96 -5.83 -8.62
CA GLY A 59 -0.40 -5.45 -8.26
C GLY A 59 -0.48 -4.29 -7.26
N ASN A 60 0.60 -4.02 -6.51
CA ASN A 60 0.65 -2.88 -5.60
C ASN A 60 1.09 -1.60 -6.31
N TYR A 61 0.86 -0.48 -5.63
CA TYR A 61 1.18 0.85 -6.09
C TYR A 61 1.89 1.63 -4.98
N ASN A 62 2.91 2.40 -5.36
CA ASN A 62 3.54 3.34 -4.45
C ASN A 62 2.86 4.72 -4.56
N PRO A 63 2.05 5.13 -3.56
CA PRO A 63 1.32 6.40 -3.63
C PRO A 63 2.25 7.63 -3.67
N TYR A 64 3.48 7.53 -3.18
CA TYR A 64 4.43 8.65 -3.11
C TYR A 64 5.18 8.91 -4.41
N THR A 65 5.32 7.89 -5.27
CA THR A 65 6.11 8.01 -6.51
C THR A 65 5.29 7.76 -7.77
N GLY A 66 4.06 7.28 -7.62
CA GLY A 66 3.20 6.88 -8.72
C GLY A 66 3.61 5.60 -9.46
N LYS A 67 4.60 4.88 -8.93
CA LYS A 67 5.14 3.68 -9.57
C LYS A 67 4.35 2.44 -9.16
N LYS A 68 4.03 1.60 -10.14
CA LYS A 68 3.47 0.26 -9.91
C LYS A 68 4.56 -0.69 -9.42
N GLY A 69 4.17 -1.66 -8.59
CA GLY A 69 5.05 -2.67 -8.00
C GLY A 69 5.53 -3.74 -8.97
N TYR A 70 6.04 -3.35 -10.11
CA TYR A 70 6.71 -4.23 -11.06
C TYR A 70 7.49 -3.34 -12.03
N THR A 71 8.69 -3.77 -12.38
CA THR A 71 9.37 -3.28 -13.59
C THR A 71 8.86 -4.11 -14.76
N LYS A 72 8.49 -3.44 -15.86
CA LYS A 72 8.31 -4.10 -17.15
C LYS A 72 9.61 -4.74 -17.60
#